data_AF-A0A7L3UXF0-F1
#
_entry.id   AF-A0A7L3UXF0-F1
#
_cell.length_a   1.000
_cell.length_b   1.000
_cell.length_c   1.000
_cell.angle_alpha   90.00
_cell.angle_beta   90.00
_cell.angle_gamma   90.00
#
_symmetry.space_group_name_H-M   'P 1'
#
loop_
_entity.id
_entity.type
_entity.pdbx_description
1 polymer ?
#
loop_
_entity_poly.entity_id
_entity_poly.type
_entity_poly.pdbx_seq_one_letter_code
_entity_poly.pdbx_strand_id
1 'polypeptide(L)'
;QAFPGQALPRFDALLLGVGPDGHTASLFPGHALLQEQDSLVSFLEDSPKPPPQRVTMTLPLLNAAQSLLVVATGASKAPVIK
;
A
#
# COMPACT_ATOMS: atom_id res chain seq x y z
N GLN A 1 21.87 -3.37 -19.40
CA GLN A 1 20.56 -2.72 -19.17
C GLN A 1 20.25 -2.86 -17.68
N ALA A 2 19.92 -1.77 -16.97
CA ALA A 2 19.78 -1.79 -15.52
C ALA A 2 18.55 -2.56 -15.01
N PHE A 3 17.59 -2.85 -15.90
CA PHE A 3 16.37 -3.58 -15.57
C PHE A 3 16.12 -4.64 -16.66
N PRO A 4 16.53 -5.89 -16.46
CA PRO A 4 16.30 -6.96 -17.42
C PRO A 4 14.82 -7.38 -17.41
N GLY A 5 14.09 -7.10 -18.49
CA GLY A 5 12.82 -7.75 -18.84
C GLY A 5 11.56 -7.31 -18.08
N GLN A 6 10.43 -7.37 -18.78
CA GLN A 6 9.06 -6.96 -18.39
C GLN A 6 8.41 -7.81 -17.26
N ALA A 7 9.20 -8.40 -16.36
CA ALA A 7 8.64 -9.14 -15.24
C ALA A 7 8.11 -8.19 -14.17
N LEU A 8 7.00 -8.56 -13.53
CA LEU A 8 6.47 -7.87 -12.36
C LEU A 8 7.59 -7.74 -11.30
N PRO A 9 7.98 -6.52 -10.88
CA PRO A 9 9.00 -6.35 -9.84
C PRO A 9 8.56 -7.02 -8.54
N ARG A 10 9.47 -7.80 -7.97
CA ARG A 10 9.27 -8.50 -6.71
C ARG A 10 10.29 -8.02 -5.70
N PHE A 11 9.82 -7.31 -4.67
CA PHE A 11 10.64 -6.91 -3.55
C PHE A 11 10.86 -8.07 -2.60
N ASP A 12 12.06 -8.22 -2.03
CA ASP A 12 12.31 -9.22 -1.00
C ASP A 12 11.54 -8.91 0.29
N ALA A 13 11.48 -7.62 0.66
CA ALA A 13 10.77 -7.15 1.83
C ALA A 13 10.12 -5.78 1.58
N LEU A 14 8.88 -5.62 2.02
CA LEU A 14 8.19 -4.33 2.13
C LEU A 14 7.82 -4.07 3.59
N LEU A 15 8.12 -2.86 4.06
CA LEU A 15 7.74 -2.40 5.40
C LEU A 15 6.57 -1.43 5.29
N LEU A 16 5.45 -1.76 5.93
CA LEU A 16 4.23 -0.98 5.88
C LEU A 16 3.80 -0.52 7.27
N GLY A 17 3.28 0.69 7.35
CA GLY A 17 2.49 1.15 8.49
C GLY A 17 1.00 0.82 8.31
N VAL A 18 0.23 0.98 9.40
CA VAL A 18 -1.23 0.84 9.37
C VAL A 18 -1.91 2.00 10.11
N GLY A 19 -2.93 2.58 9.50
CA GLY A 19 -3.80 3.59 10.09
C GLY A 19 -4.77 3.01 11.13
N PRO A 20 -5.36 3.82 12.03
CA PRO A 20 -6.40 3.34 12.96
C PRO A 20 -7.69 2.89 12.23
N ASP A 21 -7.85 3.32 10.99
CA ASP A 21 -8.86 2.94 10.00
C ASP A 21 -8.46 1.72 9.16
N GLY A 22 -7.26 1.16 9.36
CA GLY A 22 -6.76 0.00 8.62
C GLY A 22 -6.10 0.33 7.27
N HIS A 23 -6.03 1.60 6.86
CA HIS A 23 -5.31 1.95 5.63
C HIS A 23 -3.83 1.61 5.75
N THR A 24 -3.23 1.24 4.63
CA THR A 24 -1.78 1.07 4.49
C THR A 24 -1.31 1.71 3.20
N ALA A 25 -0.01 2.04 3.07
CA ALA A 25 0.48 2.91 2.00
C ALA A 25 -0.43 4.15 1.87
N SER A 26 -1.05 4.38 0.71
CA SER A 26 -2.17 5.32 0.57
C SER A 26 -3.46 4.64 0.07
N LEU A 27 -3.67 3.39 0.47
CA LEU A 27 -4.84 2.57 0.15
C LEU A 27 -5.83 2.64 1.30
N PHE A 28 -6.83 3.52 1.17
CA PHE A 28 -7.84 3.78 2.20
C PHE A 28 -9.08 2.89 2.05
N PRO A 29 -9.72 2.48 3.17
CA PRO A 29 -10.99 1.76 3.12
C PRO A 29 -12.04 2.48 2.28
N GLY A 30 -12.69 1.75 1.36
CA GLY A 30 -13.72 2.29 0.47
C GLY A 30 -13.21 3.11 -0.71
N HIS A 31 -11.90 3.35 -0.82
CA HIS A 31 -11.32 4.11 -1.94
C HIS A 31 -11.19 3.23 -3.20
N ALA A 32 -11.40 3.82 -4.39
CA ALA A 32 -11.36 3.11 -5.67
C ALA A 32 -10.02 2.41 -5.96
N LEU A 33 -8.90 2.94 -5.45
CA LEU A 33 -7.57 2.33 -5.57
C LEU A 33 -7.45 0.93 -4.96
N LEU A 34 -8.36 0.51 -4.08
CA LEU A 34 -8.41 -0.88 -3.61
C LEU A 34 -8.84 -1.86 -4.72
N GLN A 35 -9.39 -1.37 -5.82
CA GLN A 35 -9.80 -2.14 -7.00
C GLN A 35 -8.81 -2.04 -8.17
N GLU A 36 -7.71 -1.30 -8.01
CA GLU A 36 -6.70 -1.13 -9.06
C GLU A 36 -5.92 -2.44 -9.27
N GLN A 37 -5.97 -2.98 -10.49
CA GLN A 37 -5.36 -4.27 -10.85
C GLN A 37 -4.31 -4.18 -11.97
N ASP A 38 -4.33 -3.12 -12.76
CA ASP A 38 -3.50 -3.01 -13.98
C ASP A 38 -2.20 -2.23 -13.70
N SER A 39 -2.28 -1.21 -12.85
CA SER A 39 -1.16 -0.35 -12.49
C SER A 39 -0.47 -0.86 -11.23
N LEU A 40 0.87 -0.86 -11.22
CA LEU A 40 1.68 -1.24 -10.05
C LEU A 40 1.87 -0.10 -9.04
N VAL A 41 1.85 1.13 -9.56
CA VAL A 41 1.94 2.37 -8.80
C VAL A 41 0.86 3.28 -9.36
N SER A 42 0.16 3.98 -8.48
CA SER A 42 -0.88 4.93 -8.84
C SER A 42 -0.83 6.15 -7.93
N PHE A 43 -1.75 7.07 -8.13
CA PHE A 43 -1.90 8.29 -7.33
C PHE A 43 -3.36 8.50 -6.93
N LEU A 44 -3.55 9.32 -5.90
CA LEU A 44 -4.84 9.85 -5.49
C LEU A 44 -4.68 11.31 -5.12
N GLU A 45 -5.75 12.09 -5.27
CA GLU A 45 -5.79 13.53 -4.98
C GLU A 45 -6.77 13.88 -3.86
N ASP A 46 -7.45 12.87 -3.32
CA ASP A 46 -8.60 12.96 -2.42
C ASP A 46 -8.41 12.09 -1.16
N SER A 47 -7.16 11.90 -0.72
CA SER A 47 -6.89 11.20 0.54
C SER A 47 -7.69 11.81 1.69
N PRO A 48 -8.43 11.00 2.49
CA PRO A 48 -9.22 11.50 3.62
C PRO A 48 -8.35 12.02 4.77
N LYS A 49 -7.02 11.91 4.64
CA LYS A 49 -6.02 12.41 5.59
C LYS A 49 -5.01 13.31 4.88
N PRO A 50 -4.63 14.46 5.46
CA PRO A 50 -3.67 15.36 4.84
C PRO A 50 -2.26 14.73 4.73
N PRO A 51 -1.47 15.07 3.70
CA PRO A 51 -1.88 15.79 2.49
C PRO A 51 -2.81 14.95 1.59
N PRO A 52 -3.68 15.60 0.79
CA PRO A 52 -4.68 14.92 -0.03
C PRO A 52 -4.07 14.19 -1.24
N GLN A 53 -3.02 14.76 -1.84
CA GLN A 53 -2.32 14.18 -2.99
C GLN A 53 -1.19 13.24 -2.56
N ARG A 54 -1.18 12.00 -3.09
CA ARG A 54 -0.17 10.98 -2.76
C ARG A 54 0.11 10.07 -3.96
N VAL A 55 1.30 9.46 -3.95
CA VAL A 55 1.66 8.34 -4.82
C VAL A 55 1.68 7.07 -3.96
N THR A 56 1.21 5.95 -4.49
CA THR A 56 1.12 4.70 -3.74
C THR A 56 1.41 3.48 -4.60
N MET A 57 2.02 2.46 -3.99
CA MET A 57 2.00 1.10 -4.54
C MET A 57 0.58 0.55 -4.42
N THR A 58 0.14 -0.20 -5.44
CA THR A 58 -1.18 -0.83 -5.50
C THR A 58 -1.11 -2.25 -4.95
N LEU A 59 -2.26 -2.89 -4.73
CA LEU A 59 -2.32 -4.25 -4.20
C LEU A 59 -1.58 -5.29 -5.07
N PRO A 60 -1.62 -5.25 -6.42
CA PRO A 60 -0.80 -6.14 -7.24
C PRO A 60 0.70 -6.09 -6.90
N LEU A 61 1.26 -4.90 -6.71
CA LEU A 61 2.68 -4.74 -6.40
C LEU A 61 2.99 -5.15 -4.95
N LEU A 62 2.14 -4.76 -4.00
CA LEU A 62 2.31 -5.12 -2.58
C LEU A 62 2.25 -6.65 -2.38
N ASN A 63 1.32 -7.33 -3.06
CA ASN A 63 1.13 -8.78 -2.97
C ASN A 63 2.22 -9.58 -3.69
N ALA A 64 2.97 -8.96 -4.61
CA ALA A 64 4.07 -9.61 -5.31
C ALA A 64 5.33 -9.77 -4.44
N ALA A 65 5.45 -8.99 -3.37
CA ALA A 65 6.62 -9.03 -2.47
C ALA A 65 6.81 -10.40 -1.84
N GLN A 66 8.07 -10.81 -1.63
CA GLN A 66 8.38 -12.05 -0.94
C GLN A 66 7.95 -12.01 0.53
N SER A 67 8.18 -10.87 1.20
CA SER A 67 7.75 -10.62 2.57
C SER A 67 7.13 -9.24 2.69
N LEU A 68 6.03 -9.15 3.43
CA LEU A 68 5.37 -7.90 3.76
C LEU A 68 5.22 -7.83 5.28
N LEU A 69 5.83 -6.82 5.88
CA LEU A 69 5.86 -6.62 7.33
C LEU A 69 5.03 -5.39 7.66
N VAL A 70 4.02 -5.57 8.52
CA VAL A 70 3.23 -4.46 9.07
C VAL A 70 3.78 -4.09 10.43
N VAL A 71 4.26 -2.86 10.58
CA VAL A 71 4.70 -2.30 11.87
C VAL A 71 3.61 -1.40 12.42
N ALA A 72 3.05 -1.81 13.55
CA ALA A 72 1.96 -1.10 14.21
C ALA A 72 2.28 -0.86 15.68
N THR A 73 2.13 0.39 16.12
CA THR A 73 2.32 0.79 17.52
C THR A 73 1.16 1.64 18.00
N GLY A 74 0.75 1.45 19.25
CA GLY A 74 -0.29 2.23 19.92
C GLY A 74 -1.68 1.58 19.90
N ALA A 75 -2.45 1.82 20.96
CA ALA A 75 -3.75 1.18 21.20
C ALA A 75 -4.80 1.47 20.11
N SER A 76 -4.69 2.60 19.40
CA SER A 76 -5.62 2.98 18.34
C SER A 76 -5.62 2.04 17.13
N LYS A 77 -4.64 1.13 17.01
CA LYS A 77 -4.57 0.13 15.94
C LYS A 77 -5.24 -1.20 16.29
N ALA A 78 -5.50 -1.45 17.58
CA ALA A 78 -6.04 -2.73 18.04
C ALA A 78 -7.36 -3.15 17.34
N PRO A 79 -8.31 -2.25 17.02
CA PRO A 79 -9.54 -2.67 16.35
C PRO A 79 -9.35 -3.19 14.92
N VAL A 80 -8.26 -2.79 14.25
CA VAL A 80 -7.96 -3.13 12.86
C VAL A 80 -6.88 -4.22 12.71
N ILE A 81 -6.34 -4.70 13.83
CA ILE A 81 -5.36 -5.79 13.90
C ILE A 81 -5.99 -6.91 14.74
N LYS A 82 -6.22 -8.07 14.13
CA LYS A 82 -6.75 -9.26 14.81
C LYS A 82 -5.68 -10.33 14.93
#